data_AF-A0A645J6V1-F1
#
_entry.id   AF-A0A645J6V1-F1
#
_cell.length_a   1.000
_cell.length_b   1.000
_cell.length_c   1.000
_cell.angle_alpha   90.00
_cell.angle_beta   90.00
_cell.angle_gamma   90.00
#
_symmetry.space_group_name_H-M   'P 1'
#
loop_
_entity.id
_entity.type
_entity.pdbx_description
1 polymer ?
#
loop_
_entity_poly.entity_id
_entity_poly.type
_entity_poly.pdbx_seq_one_letter_code
_entity_poly.pdbx_strand_id
1 'polypeptide(L)' 'MLSSFKNEVASSLNVNLKQGYNGDLTTREAGSIGGEMVKRMIQYAENNMQ' A
#
# COMPACT_ATOMS: atom_id res chain seq x y z
N MET A 1 -5.34 -2.50 11.25
CA MET A 1 -4.10 -3.20 10.87
C MET A 1 -3.82 -3.05 9.37
N LEU A 2 -4.57 -3.71 8.48
CA LEU A 2 -4.41 -3.56 7.01
C LEU A 2 -4.81 -2.17 6.48
N SER A 3 -5.85 -1.55 7.03
CA SER A 3 -6.26 -0.20 6.65
C SER A 3 -5.19 0.85 6.94
N SER A 4 -4.61 0.79 8.13
CA SER A 4 -3.49 1.65 8.56
C SER A 4 -2.27 1.45 7.68
N PHE A 5 -1.91 0.20 7.40
CA PHE A 5 -0.77 -0.15 6.55
C PHE A 5 -0.94 0.34 5.10
N LYS A 6 -2.14 0.17 4.52
CA LYS A 6 -2.48 0.71 3.20
C LYS A 6 -2.30 2.24 3.14
N ASN A 7 -2.72 2.96 4.18
CA ASN A 7 -2.59 4.41 4.25
C ASN A 7 -1.12 4.86 4.39
N GLU A 8 -0.31 4.10 5.15
CA GLU A 8 1.13 4.32 5.27
C GLU A 8 1.82 4.16 3.92
N VAL A 9 1.53 3.05 3.21
CA VAL A 9 2.09 2.80 1.88
C VAL A 9 1.68 3.89 0.90
N ALA A 10 0.41 4.27 0.87
CA ALA A 10 -0.07 5.37 0.02
C ALA A 10 0.68 6.69 0.29
N SER A 11 0.85 7.03 1.58
CA SER A 11 1.62 8.20 1.99
C SER A 11 3.08 8.14 1.53
N SER A 12 3.73 6.97 1.66
CA SER A 12 5.12 6.79 1.20
C SER A 12 5.31 6.90 -0.31
N LEU A 13 4.24 6.65 -1.08
CA LEU A 13 4.22 6.79 -2.54
C LEU A 13 3.71 8.16 -3.00
N ASN A 14 3.41 9.08 -2.09
CA ASN A 14 2.76 10.37 -2.37
C ASN A 14 1.42 10.23 -3.12
N VAL A 15 0.69 9.14 -2.87
CA VAL A 15 -0.65 8.92 -3.44
C VAL A 15 -1.70 9.33 -2.42
N ASN A 16 -2.61 10.22 -2.82
CA ASN A 16 -3.69 10.70 -1.96
C ASN A 16 -4.83 9.66 -1.87
N LEU A 17 -4.69 8.71 -0.95
CA LEU A 17 -5.71 7.71 -0.69
C LEU A 17 -6.73 8.21 0.34
N LYS A 18 -7.98 8.40 -0.10
CA LYS A 18 -9.08 8.90 0.72
C LYS A 18 -9.80 7.76 1.44
N GLN A 19 -10.43 8.08 2.55
CA GLN A 19 -11.48 7.22 3.09
C GLN A 19 -12.75 7.40 2.24
N GLY A 20 -13.25 6.30 1.66
CA GLY A 20 -14.39 6.33 0.74
C GLY A 20 -13.98 6.25 -0.74
N TYR A 21 -14.59 7.09 -1.57
CA TYR A 21 -14.42 7.04 -3.02
C TYR A 21 -13.01 7.48 -3.44
N ASN A 22 -12.36 6.62 -4.23
CA ASN A 22 -11.03 6.84 -4.81
C ASN A 22 -11.05 6.60 -6.33
N GLY A 23 -12.19 6.80 -6.99
CA GLY A 23 -12.30 6.59 -8.44
C GLY A 23 -11.56 7.64 -9.27
N ASP A 24 -11.03 8.68 -8.62
CA ASP A 24 -10.10 9.63 -9.22
C ASP A 24 -8.65 9.15 -9.27
N LEU A 25 -8.30 8.08 -8.52
CA LEU A 25 -6.98 7.47 -8.64
C LEU A 25 -6.86 6.73 -9.98
N THR A 26 -5.73 6.91 -10.64
CA THR A 26 -5.40 6.09 -11.80
C THR A 26 -5.20 4.64 -11.38
N THR A 27 -5.45 3.70 -12.31
CA THR A 27 -5.16 2.27 -12.08
C THR A 27 -3.70 2.03 -11.69
N ARG A 28 -2.78 2.86 -12.21
CA ARG A 28 -1.36 2.81 -11.85
C ARG A 28 -1.13 3.17 -10.38
N GLU A 29 -1.75 4.23 -9.87
CA GLU A 29 -1.61 4.64 -8.47
C GLU A 29 -2.20 3.60 -7.52
N ALA A 30 -3.43 3.14 -7.78
CA ALA A 30 -4.07 2.11 -6.98
C ALA A 30 -3.27 0.80 -6.99
N GLY A 31 -2.77 0.40 -8.16
CA GLY A 31 -1.91 -0.78 -8.31
C GLY A 31 -0.57 -0.65 -7.59
N SER A 32 0.04 0.53 -7.60
CA SER A 32 1.32 0.80 -6.92
C SER A 32 1.19 0.65 -5.41
N ILE A 33 0.08 1.12 -4.82
CA ILE A 33 -0.21 0.91 -3.39
C ILE A 33 -0.26 -0.59 -3.07
N GLY A 34 -1.08 -1.35 -3.81
CA GLY A 34 -1.24 -2.79 -3.57
C GLY A 34 0.07 -3.57 -3.77
N GLY A 35 0.83 -3.26 -4.82
CA GLY A 35 2.11 -3.92 -5.10
C GLY A 35 3.16 -3.66 -4.02
N GLU A 36 3.29 -2.42 -3.56
CA GLU A 36 4.23 -2.06 -2.50
C GLU A 36 3.85 -2.68 -1.15
N MET A 37 2.56 -2.79 -0.85
CA MET A 37 2.08 -3.53 0.34
C MET A 37 2.55 -4.99 0.31
N VAL A 38 2.33 -5.71 -0.80
CA VAL A 38 2.73 -7.11 -0.94
C VAL A 38 4.25 -7.26 -0.84
N LYS A 39 5.02 -6.38 -1.48
CA LYS A 39 6.48 -6.38 -1.42
C LYS A 39 6.99 -6.27 0.03
N ARG A 40 6.48 -5.32 0.81
CA ARG A 40 6.86 -5.14 2.21
C ARG A 40 6.41 -6.31 3.10
N MET A 41 5.25 -6.91 2.82
CA MET A 41 4.78 -8.10 3.54
C MET A 41 5.71 -9.30 3.31
N ILE A 42 6.17 -9.51 2.08
CA ILE A 42 7.15 -10.56 1.75
C ILE A 42 8.46 -10.28 2.48
N GLN A 43 8.98 -9.05 2.39
CA GLN A 43 10.22 -8.67 3.08
C GLN A 43 10.13 -8.89 4.61
N TYR A 44 8.99 -8.54 5.22
CA TYR A 44 8.76 -8.81 6.64
C TYR A 44 8.79 -10.32 6.93
N ALA A 45 8.08 -11.13 6.13
CA ALA A 45 8.08 -12.58 6.30
C ALA A 45 9.49 -13.17 6.17
N GLU A 46 10.24 -12.79 5.13
CA GLU A 46 11.63 -13.24 4.90
C GLU A 46 12.54 -12.89 6.08
N ASN A 47 12.42 -11.69 6.63
CA ASN A 47 13.22 -11.25 7.78
C ASN A 47 12.87 -11.97 9.09
N ASN A 48 11.63 -12.46 9.25
CA ASN A 48 11.15 -13.11 10.47
C ASN A 48 11.20 -14.65 10.39
N MET A 49 11.58 -15.23 9.26
CA MET A 49 11.78 -16.68 9.08
C MET A 49 13.20 -17.15 9.39
N GLN A 50 14.04 -16.28 9.98
CA GLN A 50 15.43 -16.59 10.38
C GLN A 50 15.50 -17.47 11.62
#